data_AF-A0A1G6JRD0-F1
#
_entry.id   AF-A0A1G6JRD0-F1
#
_cell.length_a   1.000
_cell.length_b   1.000
_cell.length_c   1.000
_cell.angle_alpha   90.00
_cell.angle_beta   90.00
_cell.angle_gamma   90.00
#
_symmetry.space_group_name_H-M   'P 1'
#
loop_
_entity.id
_entity.type
_entity.pdbx_description
1 polymer ?
#
loop_
_entity_poly.entity_id
_entity_poly.type
_entity_poly.pdbx_seq_one_letter_code
_entity_poly.pdbx_strand_id
1 'polypeptide(L)'
;MRGGRASIRGVPPTGVRRRADLAAALLLLAASTAVAVLALATARGVVPVGDDAVATEFVSGWWWLAFLLAPVPALVARQRRAAARALTVALVGPQFVAAAVCAARYRSSGWGDGLEAFAFLHPLLLTAVATALAAALRRRG
;
A
#
# COMPACT_ATOMS: atom_id res chain seq x y z
N MET A 1 0.56 -58.55 -9.69
CA MET A 1 0.35 -57.30 -10.46
C MET A 1 -0.24 -56.25 -9.53
N ARG A 2 0.55 -55.30 -9.02
CA ARG A 2 0.08 -54.20 -8.16
C ARG A 2 -0.12 -52.96 -9.01
N GLY A 3 -1.37 -52.56 -9.22
CA GLY A 3 -1.74 -51.33 -9.91
C GLY A 3 -1.37 -50.11 -9.07
N GLY A 4 -0.35 -49.37 -9.51
CA GLY A 4 0.03 -48.08 -8.94
C GLY A 4 -1.02 -47.03 -9.30
N ARG A 5 -1.87 -46.67 -8.33
CA ARG A 5 -2.73 -45.50 -8.43
C ARG A 5 -1.84 -44.25 -8.39
N ALA A 6 -1.65 -43.65 -9.57
CA ALA A 6 -1.08 -42.32 -9.69
C ALA A 6 -1.94 -41.35 -8.86
N SER A 7 -1.35 -40.84 -7.79
CA SER A 7 -1.90 -39.76 -6.97
C SER A 7 -1.93 -38.49 -7.82
N ILE A 8 -3.08 -38.21 -8.44
CA ILE A 8 -3.35 -36.91 -9.07
C ILE A 8 -3.51 -35.92 -7.92
N ARG A 9 -2.41 -35.29 -7.51
CA ARG A 9 -2.46 -34.12 -6.63
C ARG A 9 -3.31 -33.06 -7.32
N GLY A 10 -4.51 -32.85 -6.80
CA GLY A 10 -5.51 -31.95 -7.36
C GLY A 10 -4.93 -30.57 -7.63
N VAL A 11 -4.80 -30.22 -8.91
CA VAL A 11 -4.54 -28.86 -9.34
C VAL A 11 -5.86 -28.11 -9.18
N PRO A 12 -5.98 -27.11 -8.27
CA PRO A 12 -7.24 -26.40 -8.12
C PRO A 12 -7.65 -25.73 -9.43
N PRO A 13 -8.94 -25.75 -9.79
CA PRO A 13 -9.44 -25.15 -11.01
C PRO A 13 -9.06 -23.66 -11.07
N THR A 14 -8.68 -23.19 -12.25
CA THR A 14 -8.16 -21.84 -12.51
C THR A 14 -9.07 -20.72 -11.96
N GLY A 15 -10.39 -20.96 -11.93
CA GLY A 15 -11.37 -20.04 -11.36
C GLY A 15 -11.24 -19.82 -9.84
N VAL A 16 -10.92 -20.85 -9.06
CA VAL A 16 -10.74 -20.73 -7.60
C VAL A 16 -9.49 -19.89 -7.29
N ARG A 17 -8.44 -20.07 -8.08
CA ARG A 17 -7.19 -19.30 -7.93
C ARG A 17 -7.38 -17.81 -8.22
N ARG A 18 -8.10 -17.47 -9.29
CA ARG A 18 -8.43 -16.07 -9.62
C ARG A 18 -9.27 -15.38 -8.54
N ARG A 19 -10.26 -16.08 -7.99
CA ARG A 19 -11.09 -15.56 -6.90
C ARG A 19 -10.28 -15.27 -5.64
N ALA A 20 -9.35 -16.17 -5.28
CA ALA A 20 -8.45 -15.97 -4.14
C ALA A 20 -7.50 -14.78 -4.36
N ASP A 21 -6.92 -14.63 -5.55
CA ASP A 21 -6.05 -13.50 -5.89
C ASP A 21 -6.82 -12.16 -5.86
N LEU A 22 -8.05 -12.15 -6.38
CA LEU A 22 -8.94 -10.99 -6.31
C LEU A 22 -9.30 -10.64 -4.86
N ALA A 23 -9.69 -11.62 -4.05
CA ALA A 23 -10.01 -11.39 -2.64
C ALA A 23 -8.81 -10.83 -1.88
N ALA A 24 -7.60 -11.36 -2.11
CA ALA A 24 -6.39 -10.83 -1.52
C ALA A 24 -6.11 -9.38 -1.95
N ALA A 25 -6.30 -9.06 -3.23
CA ALA A 25 -6.15 -7.69 -3.74
C ALA A 25 -7.16 -6.73 -3.13
N LEU A 26 -8.43 -7.13 -3.00
CA LEU A 26 -9.48 -6.33 -2.39
C LEU A 26 -9.24 -6.12 -0.89
N LEU A 27 -8.82 -7.15 -0.17
CA LEU A 27 -8.49 -7.05 1.26
C LEU A 27 -7.29 -6.12 1.49
N LEU A 28 -6.24 -6.25 0.66
CA LEU A 28 -5.06 -5.38 0.76
C LEU A 28 -5.41 -3.93 0.41
N LEU A 29 -6.23 -3.72 -0.62
CA LEU A 29 -6.75 -2.41 -1.00
C LEU A 29 -7.54 -1.79 0.15
N ALA A 30 -8.46 -2.55 0.76
CA ALA A 30 -9.26 -2.10 1.88
C ALA A 30 -8.39 -1.75 3.10
N ALA A 31 -7.42 -2.59 3.46
CA ALA A 31 -6.49 -2.33 4.56
C ALA A 31 -5.63 -1.08 4.29
N SER A 32 -5.08 -0.94 3.09
CA SER A 32 -4.30 0.23 2.69
C SER A 32 -5.16 1.51 2.72
N THR A 33 -6.39 1.43 2.23
CA THR A 33 -7.36 2.53 2.27
C THR A 33 -7.70 2.92 3.69
N ALA A 34 -7.94 1.95 4.58
CA ALA A 34 -8.20 2.20 6.00
C ALA A 34 -7.05 2.96 6.67
N VAL A 35 -5.79 2.59 6.37
CA VAL A 35 -4.61 3.32 6.86
C VAL A 35 -4.58 4.76 6.33
N ALA A 36 -4.81 4.95 5.03
CA ALA A 36 -4.83 6.27 4.41
C ALA A 36 -5.93 7.17 5.01
N VAL A 37 -7.14 6.64 5.15
CA VAL A 37 -8.28 7.34 5.76
C VAL A 37 -8.00 7.67 7.22
N LEU A 38 -7.48 6.73 8.00
CA LEU A 38 -7.10 6.95 9.39
C LEU A 38 -6.09 8.09 9.50
N ALA A 39 -5.06 8.08 8.66
CA ALA A 39 -4.02 9.10 8.66
C ALA A 39 -4.56 10.49 8.31
N LEU A 40 -5.47 10.58 7.32
CA LEU A 40 -6.09 11.84 6.91
C LEU A 40 -7.12 12.37 7.92
N ALA A 41 -7.84 11.47 8.59
CA ALA A 41 -8.90 11.80 9.54
C ALA A 41 -8.35 12.22 10.91
N THR A 42 -7.20 11.69 11.30
CA THR A 42 -6.54 11.98 12.58
C THR A 42 -5.50 13.09 12.50
N ALA A 43 -5.30 13.67 11.31
CA ALA A 43 -4.42 14.80 11.11
C ALA A 43 -4.97 16.04 11.84
N ARG A 44 -4.11 16.74 12.59
CA ARG A 44 -4.55 17.87 13.44
C ARG A 44 -4.92 19.13 12.66
N GLY A 45 -4.56 19.21 11.38
CA GLY A 45 -4.73 20.42 10.58
C GLY A 45 -3.77 21.52 11.02
N VAL A 46 -4.24 22.77 11.02
CA VAL A 46 -3.46 23.93 11.47
C VAL A 46 -3.74 24.17 12.95
N VAL A 47 -2.71 24.06 13.78
CA VAL A 47 -2.81 24.21 15.23
C VAL A 47 -1.90 25.36 15.69
N PRO A 48 -2.40 26.35 16.46
CA PRO A 48 -1.56 27.37 17.05
C PRO A 48 -0.64 26.77 18.12
N VAL A 49 0.63 27.17 18.14
CA VAL A 49 1.67 26.67 19.07
C VAL A 49 2.26 27.78 19.96
N GLY A 50 1.73 29.00 19.82
CA GLY A 50 2.15 30.21 20.54
C GLY A 50 1.45 31.43 19.96
N ASP A 51 1.87 32.63 20.38
CA ASP A 51 1.19 33.88 20.02
C ASP A 51 1.30 34.21 18.51
N ASP A 52 2.41 33.83 17.85
CA ASP A 52 2.66 34.10 16.42
C ASP A 52 3.04 32.85 15.59
N ALA A 53 2.90 31.64 16.15
CA ALA A 53 3.37 30.40 15.50
C ALA A 53 2.25 29.38 15.27
N VAL A 54 2.22 28.78 14.09
CA VAL A 54 1.30 27.69 13.73
C VAL A 54 2.06 26.43 13.31
N ALA A 55 1.61 25.27 13.77
CA ALA A 55 2.03 23.97 13.29
C ALA A 55 0.98 23.43 12.32
N THR A 56 1.42 22.79 11.23
CA THR A 56 0.51 22.22 10.23
C THR A 56 0.72 20.72 10.10
N GLU A 57 -0.34 19.94 10.28
CA GLU A 57 -0.37 18.49 10.10
C GLU A 57 -1.56 18.12 9.20
N PHE A 58 -1.29 17.90 7.91
CA PHE A 58 -2.34 17.58 6.91
C PHE A 58 -2.57 16.08 6.72
N VAL A 59 -1.64 15.27 7.21
CA VAL A 59 -1.68 13.80 7.28
C VAL A 59 -0.91 13.37 8.51
N SER A 60 -1.45 12.45 9.31
CA SER A 60 -0.82 12.05 10.56
C SER A 60 0.22 10.93 10.40
N GLY A 61 1.02 10.74 11.44
CA GLY A 61 2.05 9.70 11.50
C GLY A 61 1.53 8.26 11.34
N TRP A 62 0.22 8.03 11.53
CA TRP A 62 -0.43 6.74 11.25
C TRP A 62 -0.26 6.29 9.80
N TRP A 63 0.08 7.20 8.89
CA TRP A 63 0.35 6.90 7.48
C TRP A 63 1.43 5.84 7.28
N TRP A 64 2.44 5.83 8.16
CA TRP A 64 3.56 4.89 8.13
C TRP A 64 3.15 3.43 8.38
N LEU A 65 1.96 3.17 8.94
CA LEU A 65 1.44 1.80 9.09
C LEU A 65 1.30 1.08 7.75
N ALA A 66 1.20 1.80 6.64
CA ALA A 66 1.14 1.21 5.30
C ALA A 66 2.39 0.34 4.99
N PHE A 67 3.55 0.64 5.58
CA PHE A 67 4.77 -0.15 5.40
C PHE A 67 4.68 -1.56 6.00
N LEU A 68 3.83 -1.76 7.01
CA LEU A 68 3.58 -3.10 7.56
C LEU A 68 2.90 -4.04 6.56
N LEU A 69 2.22 -3.47 5.56
CA LEU A 69 1.56 -4.22 4.49
C LEU A 69 2.49 -4.52 3.30
N ALA A 70 3.67 -3.90 3.24
CA ALA A 70 4.63 -4.06 2.14
C ALA A 70 5.14 -5.50 1.89
N PRO A 71 5.23 -6.40 2.89
CA PRO A 71 5.58 -7.80 2.64
C PRO A 71 4.54 -8.59 1.85
N VAL A 72 3.25 -8.19 1.85
CA VAL A 72 2.14 -8.97 1.28
C VAL A 72 2.32 -9.23 -0.23
N PRO A 73 2.57 -8.21 -1.09
CA PRO A 73 2.84 -8.45 -2.51
C PRO A 73 4.07 -9.34 -2.74
N ALA A 74 5.10 -9.22 -1.89
CA ALA A 74 6.36 -9.93 -2.03
C ALA A 74 6.24 -11.43 -1.72
N LEU A 75 5.44 -11.80 -0.71
CA LEU A 75 5.13 -13.20 -0.39
C LEU A 75 4.35 -13.88 -1.52
N VAL A 76 3.43 -13.16 -2.18
CA VAL A 76 2.66 -13.68 -3.32
C VAL A 76 3.49 -13.75 -4.60
N ALA A 77 4.46 -12.85 -4.79
CA ALA A 77 5.35 -12.80 -5.96
C ALA A 77 6.16 -14.08 -6.17
N ARG A 78 6.43 -14.85 -5.11
CA ARG A 78 7.13 -16.14 -5.20
C ARG A 78 6.39 -17.17 -6.07
N GLN A 79 5.06 -17.08 -6.10
CA GLN A 79 4.22 -18.05 -6.79
C GLN A 79 3.51 -17.47 -8.02
N ARG A 80 3.21 -16.16 -8.02
CA ARG A 80 2.29 -15.54 -9.01
C ARG A 80 2.70 -14.09 -9.35
N ARG A 81 3.49 -13.91 -10.41
CA ARG A 81 4.01 -12.59 -10.83
C ARG A 81 2.92 -11.57 -11.18
N ALA A 82 1.84 -12.00 -11.85
CA ALA A 82 0.74 -11.12 -12.23
C ALA A 82 -0.06 -10.63 -11.01
N ALA A 83 -0.34 -11.51 -10.05
CA ALA A 83 -1.04 -11.17 -8.82
C ALA A 83 -0.22 -10.20 -7.95
N ALA A 84 1.10 -10.37 -7.90
CA ALA A 84 1.98 -9.46 -7.16
C ALA A 84 1.91 -8.01 -7.65
N ARG A 85 1.81 -7.77 -8.97
CA ARG A 85 1.64 -6.42 -9.52
C ARG A 85 0.33 -5.79 -9.06
N ALA A 86 -0.78 -6.55 -9.16
CA ALA A 86 -2.08 -6.08 -8.70
C ALA A 86 -2.08 -5.76 -7.21
N LEU A 87 -1.41 -6.59 -6.39
CA LEU A 87 -1.26 -6.37 -4.96
C LEU A 87 -0.39 -5.14 -4.65
N THR A 88 0.69 -4.90 -5.40
CA THR A 88 1.48 -3.68 -5.25
C THR A 88 0.64 -2.45 -5.56
N VAL A 89 -0.15 -2.46 -6.63
CA VAL A 89 -1.06 -1.34 -6.96
C VAL A 89 -2.13 -1.15 -5.89
N ALA A 90 -2.74 -2.24 -5.39
CA ALA A 90 -3.70 -2.21 -4.30
C ALA A 90 -3.11 -1.63 -3.00
N LEU A 91 -1.82 -1.91 -2.74
CA LEU A 91 -1.10 -1.34 -1.61
C LEU A 91 -0.81 0.15 -1.80
N VAL A 92 -0.22 0.56 -2.92
CA VAL A 92 0.31 1.94 -3.06
C VAL A 92 -0.74 2.94 -3.56
N GLY A 93 -1.74 2.49 -4.31
CA GLY A 93 -2.77 3.33 -4.91
C GLY A 93 -3.46 4.26 -3.92
N PRO A 94 -4.05 3.74 -2.81
CA PRO A 94 -4.66 4.58 -1.78
C PRO A 94 -3.69 5.59 -1.16
N GLN A 95 -2.40 5.26 -1.10
CA GLN A 95 -1.38 6.14 -0.52
C GLN A 95 -1.03 7.30 -1.45
N PHE A 96 -1.04 7.09 -2.78
CA PHE A 96 -0.94 8.18 -3.75
C PHE A 96 -2.15 9.11 -3.68
N VAL A 97 -3.35 8.56 -3.49
CA VAL A 97 -4.56 9.38 -3.28
C VAL A 97 -4.43 10.21 -2.00
N ALA A 98 -3.96 9.62 -0.89
CA ALA A 98 -3.73 10.35 0.35
C ALA A 98 -2.70 11.47 0.21
N ALA A 99 -1.60 11.23 -0.52
CA ALA A 99 -0.61 12.26 -0.83
C ALA A 99 -1.22 13.41 -1.65
N ALA A 100 -2.04 13.10 -2.65
CA ALA A 100 -2.72 14.12 -3.46
C ALA A 100 -3.71 14.95 -2.61
N VAL A 101 -4.45 14.31 -1.69
CA VAL A 101 -5.34 15.01 -0.75
C VAL A 101 -4.55 15.89 0.22
N CYS A 102 -3.43 15.39 0.75
CA CYS A 102 -2.53 16.16 1.61
C CYS A 102 -2.00 17.42 0.87
N ALA A 103 -1.53 17.25 -0.37
CA ALA A 103 -1.07 18.34 -1.22
C ALA A 103 -2.18 19.36 -1.53
N ALA A 104 -3.41 18.88 -1.78
CA ALA A 104 -4.56 19.76 -2.00
C ALA A 104 -4.92 20.57 -0.74
N ARG A 105 -4.91 19.94 0.45
CA ARG A 105 -5.14 20.62 1.73
C ARG A 105 -4.08 21.70 1.97
N TYR A 106 -2.80 21.35 1.76
CA TYR A 106 -1.67 22.28 1.89
C TYR A 106 -1.85 23.54 1.03
N ARG A 107 -2.14 23.37 -0.27
CA ARG A 107 -2.43 24.48 -1.18
C ARG A 107 -3.65 25.30 -0.76
N SER A 108 -4.74 24.64 -0.36
CA SER A 108 -5.98 25.32 0.05
C SER A 108 -5.82 26.16 1.31
N SER A 109 -4.83 25.84 2.15
CA SER A 109 -4.49 26.61 3.35
C SER A 109 -3.61 27.83 3.08
N GLY A 110 -3.30 28.15 1.81
CA GLY A 110 -2.50 29.32 1.43
C GLY A 110 -0.98 29.08 1.41
N TRP A 111 -0.53 27.84 1.64
CA TRP A 111 0.89 27.49 1.73
C TRP A 111 1.48 26.97 0.43
N GLY A 112 0.86 27.16 -0.74
CA GLY A 112 1.30 26.57 -2.01
C GLY A 112 2.64 27.10 -2.56
N ASP A 113 3.74 26.73 -1.92
CA ASP A 113 5.12 27.11 -2.21
C ASP A 113 5.91 26.01 -2.95
N GLY A 114 5.26 24.88 -3.28
CA GLY A 114 5.86 23.73 -3.94
C GLY A 114 6.29 22.62 -2.99
N LEU A 115 6.29 22.85 -1.68
CA LEU A 115 6.60 21.82 -0.69
C LEU A 115 5.55 20.69 -0.66
N GLU A 116 4.36 20.90 -1.22
CA GLU A 116 3.35 19.85 -1.32
C GLU A 116 3.82 18.62 -2.10
N ALA A 117 4.83 18.76 -2.97
CA ALA A 117 5.41 17.65 -3.72
C ALA A 117 6.05 16.61 -2.78
N PHE A 118 6.51 17.03 -1.60
CA PHE A 118 7.09 16.13 -0.60
C PHE A 118 6.07 15.12 -0.04
N ALA A 119 4.76 15.39 -0.13
CA ALA A 119 3.75 14.40 0.22
C ALA A 119 3.89 13.10 -0.59
N PHE A 120 4.41 13.17 -1.82
CA PHE A 120 4.60 11.99 -2.67
C PHE A 120 5.82 11.13 -2.29
N LEU A 121 6.73 11.62 -1.44
CA LEU A 121 7.88 10.82 -0.98
C LEU A 121 7.41 9.53 -0.27
N HIS A 122 6.35 9.60 0.53
CA HIS A 122 5.83 8.45 1.26
C HIS A 122 5.36 7.31 0.33
N PRO A 123 4.39 7.53 -0.59
CA PRO A 123 3.97 6.47 -1.51
C PRO A 123 5.08 6.03 -2.49
N LEU A 124 6.01 6.91 -2.87
CA LEU A 124 7.19 6.54 -3.67
C LEU A 124 8.12 5.60 -2.89
N LEU A 125 8.42 5.92 -1.63
CA LEU A 125 9.23 5.07 -0.77
C LEU A 125 8.55 3.73 -0.51
N LEU A 126 7.23 3.72 -0.26
CA LEU A 126 6.47 2.49 -0.10
C LEU A 126 6.54 1.61 -1.36
N THR A 127 6.46 2.22 -2.54
CA THR A 127 6.63 1.53 -3.83
C THR A 127 8.03 0.93 -3.95
N ALA A 128 9.07 1.69 -3.62
CA ALA A 128 10.45 1.21 -3.63
C ALA A 128 10.65 0.04 -2.66
N VAL A 129 10.12 0.12 -1.44
CA VAL A 129 10.20 -0.96 -0.43
C VAL A 129 9.45 -2.20 -0.91
N ALA A 130 8.20 -2.07 -1.37
CA ALA A 130 7.41 -3.20 -1.83
C ALA A 130 8.06 -3.92 -3.03
N THR A 131 8.60 -3.16 -3.98
CA THR A 131 9.30 -3.71 -5.15
C THR A 131 10.63 -4.36 -4.78
N ALA A 132 11.40 -3.74 -3.88
CA ALA A 132 12.67 -4.29 -3.37
C ALA A 132 12.45 -5.60 -2.61
N LEU A 133 11.44 -5.67 -1.72
CA LEU A 133 11.07 -6.90 -1.02
C LEU A 133 10.70 -8.02 -2.01
N ALA A 134 9.87 -7.70 -3.00
CA ALA A 134 9.49 -8.65 -4.03
C ALA A 134 10.69 -9.12 -4.87
N ALA A 135 11.66 -8.25 -5.14
CA ALA A 135 12.90 -8.62 -5.83
C ALA A 135 13.81 -9.49 -4.96
N ALA A 136 14.00 -9.15 -3.68
CA ALA A 136 14.84 -9.89 -2.75
C ALA A 136 14.33 -11.31 -2.51
N LEU A 137 13.02 -11.48 -2.31
CA LEU A 137 12.40 -12.80 -2.10
C LEU A 137 12.45 -13.68 -3.36
N ARG A 138 12.48 -13.08 -4.55
CA ARG A 138 12.69 -13.82 -5.81
C ARG A 138 14.11 -14.36 -5.96
N ARG A 139 15.12 -13.69 -5.39
CA ARG A 139 16.51 -14.15 -5.46
C ARG A 139 16.81 -15.33 -4.51
N ARG A 140 15.94 -15.59 -3.54
CA ARG A 140 16.12 -16.60 -2.49
C ARG A 140 15.33 -17.90 -2.72
N GLY A 141 14.53 -17.98 -3.79
CA GLY A 141 13.71 -19.15 -4.12
C GLY A 141 14.06 -19.67 -5.50
#